data_AF-A0A6N7CMS4-F1
#
_entry.id   AF-A0A6N7CMS4-F1
#
_cell.length_a   1.000
_cell.length_b   1.000
_cell.length_c   1.000
_cell.angle_alpha   90.00
_cell.angle_beta   90.00
_cell.angle_gamma   90.00
#
_symmetry.space_group_name_H-M   'P 1'
#
loop_
_entity.id
_entity.type
_entity.pdbx_description
1 polymer ?
#
loop_
_entity_poly.entity_id
_entity_poly.type
_entity_poly.pdbx_seq_one_letter_code
_entity_poly.pdbx_strand_id
1 'polypeptide(L)'
;MTELTDAIRALYEREMSAASSTGEAQARWAHLERAHIVSQPYPWLHTRNHVAMFRLALRQHDRREALGQVVRIIVAAPGSALGRYPEGNTGRVSAGLMTPMPVPGDLAAEIAAA
;
A
#
# COMPACT_ATOMS: atom_id res chain seq x y z
N MET A 1 -12.25 1.63 15.10
CA MET A 1 -11.12 1.96 14.20
C MET A 1 -9.90 1.23 14.74
N THR A 2 -9.15 0.54 13.89
CA THR A 2 -7.92 -0.16 14.30
C THR A 2 -6.92 0.86 14.85
N GLU A 3 -6.35 0.58 16.01
CA GLU A 3 -5.31 1.43 16.61
C GLU A 3 -4.03 1.32 15.77
N LEU A 4 -3.35 2.46 15.57
CA LEU A 4 -2.08 2.52 14.87
C LEU A 4 -0.96 2.43 15.91
N THR A 5 -0.48 1.22 16.17
CA THR A 5 0.64 0.98 17.11
C THR A 5 1.94 1.55 16.54
N ASP A 6 2.91 1.82 17.41
CA ASP A 6 4.24 2.28 17.00
C ASP A 6 4.97 1.22 16.16
N ALA A 7 4.74 -0.06 16.44
CA ALA A 7 5.31 -1.15 15.65
C ALA A 7 4.75 -1.19 14.22
N ILE A 8 3.43 -1.04 14.04
CA ILE A 8 2.81 -0.93 12.71
C ILE A 8 3.29 0.31 11.97
N ARG A 9 3.40 1.45 12.67
CA ARG A 9 3.97 2.68 12.09
C ARG A 9 5.39 2.46 11.60
N ALA A 10 6.25 1.87 12.43
CA ALA A 10 7.65 1.59 12.09
C ALA A 10 7.77 0.61 10.90
N LEU A 11 6.91 -0.42 10.84
CA LEU A 11 6.84 -1.35 9.72
C LEU A 11 6.46 -0.62 8.42
N TYR A 12 5.41 0.20 8.44
CA TYR A 12 5.01 1.00 7.28
C TYR A 12 6.13 1.95 6.82
N GLU A 13 6.76 2.67 7.76
CA GLU A 13 7.82 3.63 7.46
C GLU A 13 9.07 2.95 6.89
N ARG A 14 9.42 1.76 7.39
CA ARG A 14 10.51 0.94 6.84
C ARG A 14 10.27 0.59 5.37
N GLU A 15 9.10 0.06 5.04
CA GLU A 15 8.75 -0.30 3.67
C GLU A 15 8.72 0.94 2.75
N MET A 16 8.13 2.05 3.21
CA MET A 16 8.13 3.31 2.46
C MET A 16 9.53 3.88 2.23
N SER A 17 10.42 3.75 3.22
CA SER A 17 11.82 4.18 3.14
C SER A 17 12.59 3.32 2.13
N ALA A 18 12.47 1.99 2.22
CA ALA A 18 13.09 1.05 1.30
C ALA A 18 12.61 1.25 -0.15
N ALA A 19 11.32 1.53 -0.36
CA ALA A 19 10.78 1.89 -1.67
C ALA A 19 11.40 3.17 -2.26
N SER A 20 11.80 4.12 -1.41
CA SER A 20 12.37 5.39 -1.85
C SER A 20 13.87 5.32 -2.15
N SER A 21 14.61 4.43 -1.49
CA SER A 21 16.06 4.34 -1.57
C SER A 21 16.56 3.25 -2.53
N THR A 22 15.77 2.20 -2.77
CA THR A 22 16.16 1.10 -3.65
C THR A 22 16.31 1.58 -5.10
N GLY A 23 17.33 1.11 -5.82
CA GLY A 23 17.58 1.45 -7.24
C GLY A 23 16.70 0.69 -8.24
N GLU A 24 16.33 -0.55 -7.91
CA GLU A 24 15.62 -1.48 -8.78
C GLU A 24 14.11 -1.24 -8.80
N ALA A 25 13.53 -1.07 -9.99
CA ALA A 25 12.11 -0.72 -10.15
C ALA A 25 11.17 -1.78 -9.54
N GLN A 26 11.49 -3.07 -9.71
CA GLN A 26 10.66 -4.16 -9.19
C GLN A 26 10.70 -4.20 -7.65
N ALA A 27 11.87 -3.99 -7.06
CA ALA A 27 12.00 -3.95 -5.61
C ALA A 27 11.29 -2.73 -5.00
N ARG A 28 11.33 -1.57 -5.68
CA ARG A 28 10.52 -0.40 -5.26
C ARG A 28 9.02 -0.73 -5.21
N TRP A 29 8.51 -1.41 -6.23
CA TRP A 29 7.11 -1.84 -6.24
C TRP A 29 6.80 -2.83 -5.11
N ALA A 30 7.65 -3.85 -4.90
CA ALA A 30 7.45 -4.82 -3.83
C ALA A 30 7.34 -4.14 -2.45
N HIS A 31 8.19 -3.15 -2.16
CA HIS A 31 8.11 -2.38 -0.91
C HIS A 31 6.83 -1.53 -0.83
N LEU A 32 6.40 -0.88 -1.92
CA LEU A 32 5.14 -0.13 -1.93
C LEU A 32 3.91 -1.02 -1.78
N GLU A 33 3.96 -2.25 -2.29
CA GLU A 33 2.88 -3.25 -2.18
C GLU A 33 2.77 -3.77 -0.74
N ARG A 34 3.90 -3.99 -0.06
CA ARG A 34 3.93 -4.34 1.37
C ARG A 34 3.43 -3.18 2.24
N ALA A 35 3.95 -1.97 2.01
CA ALA A 35 3.47 -0.76 2.70
C ALA A 35 1.97 -0.52 2.47
N HIS A 36 1.46 -0.80 1.27
CA HIS A 36 0.04 -0.75 0.96
C HIS A 36 -0.75 -1.67 1.89
N ILE A 37 -0.40 -2.95 1.96
CA ILE A 37 -1.07 -3.97 2.79
C ILE A 37 -1.11 -3.54 4.26
N VAL A 38 0.03 -3.12 4.83
CA VAL A 38 0.11 -2.63 6.21
C VAL A 38 -0.79 -1.42 6.44
N SER A 39 -0.90 -0.55 5.43
CA SER A 39 -1.63 0.70 5.55
C SER A 39 -3.14 0.59 5.37
N GLN A 40 -3.68 -0.53 4.85
CA GLN A 40 -5.10 -0.65 4.46
C GLN A 40 -6.11 -0.28 5.57
N PRO A 41 -5.88 -0.63 6.86
CA PRO A 41 -6.78 -0.23 7.94
C PRO A 41 -6.73 1.26 8.30
N TYR A 42 -5.74 2.00 7.79
CA TYR A 42 -5.40 3.36 8.23
C TYR A 42 -5.56 4.37 7.09
N PRO A 43 -6.68 5.11 7.02
CA PRO A 43 -7.06 5.94 5.88
C PRO A 43 -5.96 6.87 5.36
N TRP A 44 -5.24 7.53 6.28
CA TRP A 44 -4.18 8.47 5.92
C TRP A 44 -2.93 7.77 5.37
N LEU A 45 -2.49 6.68 6.00
CA LEU A 45 -1.33 5.91 5.51
C LEU A 45 -1.65 5.26 4.16
N HIS A 46 -2.88 4.75 4.00
CA HIS A 46 -3.35 4.12 2.76
C HIS A 46 -3.36 5.12 1.60
N THR A 47 -3.90 6.31 1.83
CA THR A 47 -3.90 7.38 0.83
C THR A 47 -2.48 7.82 0.49
N ARG A 48 -1.62 8.02 1.49
CA ARG A 48 -0.20 8.35 1.29
C ARG A 48 0.52 7.29 0.45
N ASN A 49 0.21 6.01 0.67
CA ASN A 49 0.80 4.91 -0.09
C ASN A 49 0.39 4.98 -1.58
N HIS A 50 -0.89 5.20 -1.87
CA HIS A 50 -1.34 5.38 -3.26
C HIS A 50 -0.70 6.59 -3.94
N VAL A 51 -0.46 7.68 -3.23
CA VAL A 51 0.28 8.82 -3.78
C VAL A 51 1.72 8.44 -4.13
N ALA A 52 2.38 7.59 -3.33
CA ALA A 52 3.72 7.08 -3.65
C ALA A 52 3.71 6.14 -4.86
N MET A 53 2.74 5.23 -4.94
CA MET A 53 2.52 4.35 -6.11
C MET A 53 2.24 5.17 -7.38
N PHE A 54 1.40 6.20 -7.29
CA PHE A 54 1.13 7.13 -8.39
C PHE A 54 2.40 7.82 -8.89
N ARG A 55 3.23 8.35 -7.98
CA ARG A 55 4.51 8.98 -8.33
C ARG A 55 5.46 8.00 -9.01
N LEU A 56 5.52 6.74 -8.56
CA LEU A 56 6.35 5.73 -9.18
C LEU A 56 5.86 5.37 -10.59
N ALA A 57 4.54 5.22 -10.77
CA ALA A 57 3.93 4.99 -12.08
C ALA A 57 4.24 6.13 -13.06
N LEU A 58 4.15 7.39 -12.62
CA LEU A 58 4.53 8.55 -13.44
C LEU A 58 6.00 8.51 -13.86
N ARG A 59 6.91 8.18 -12.95
CA ARG A 59 8.35 8.06 -13.26
C ARG A 59 8.66 6.93 -14.24
N GLN A 60 7.87 5.87 -14.23
CA GLN A 60 8.00 4.74 -15.15
C GLN A 60 7.18 4.93 -16.44
N HIS A 61 6.50 6.07 -16.60
CA HIS A 61 5.58 6.34 -17.71
C HIS A 61 4.43 5.31 -17.86
N ASP A 62 4.07 4.62 -16.77
CA ASP A 62 2.94 3.69 -16.73
C ASP A 62 1.62 4.45 -16.54
N ARG A 63 1.01 4.83 -17.67
CA ARG A 63 -0.24 5.60 -17.68
C ARG A 63 -1.43 4.82 -17.12
N ARG A 64 -1.44 3.50 -17.31
CA ARG A 64 -2.52 2.62 -16.82
C ARG A 64 -2.49 2.57 -15.31
N GLU A 65 -1.31 2.35 -14.73
CA GLU A 65 -1.14 2.34 -13.29
C GLU A 65 -1.41 3.74 -12.70
N ALA A 66 -0.88 4.80 -13.30
CA ALA A 66 -1.11 6.17 -12.84
C ALA A 66 -2.60 6.53 -12.76
N LEU A 67 -3.39 6.24 -13.80
CA LEU A 67 -4.83 6.49 -13.78
C LEU A 67 -5.55 5.69 -12.70
N GLY A 68 -5.22 4.41 -12.54
CA GLY A 68 -5.86 3.57 -11.53
C GLY A 68 -5.46 3.93 -10.10
N GLN A 69 -4.29 4.55 -9.89
CA GLN A 69 -3.90 5.13 -8.60
C GLN A 69 -4.69 6.41 -8.28
N VAL A 70 -5.01 7.25 -9.27
CA VAL A 70 -5.90 8.42 -9.05
C VAL A 70 -7.26 7.97 -8.53
N VAL A 71 -7.87 6.96 -9.16
CA VAL A 71 -9.14 6.38 -8.68
C VAL A 71 -8.99 5.88 -7.24
N ARG A 72 -7.92 5.14 -6.95
CA ARG A 72 -7.64 4.61 -5.61
C ARG A 72 -7.44 5.71 -4.56
N ILE A 73 -6.75 6.80 -4.86
CA ILE A 73 -6.59 7.95 -3.94
C ILE A 73 -7.96 8.52 -3.53
N ILE A 74 -8.90 8.64 -4.47
CA ILE A 74 -10.24 9.17 -4.21
C ILE A 74 -11.05 8.26 -3.27
N VAL A 75 -10.92 6.93 -3.44
CA VAL A 75 -11.75 5.96 -2.69
C VAL A 75 -11.05 5.35 -1.46
N ALA A 76 -9.73 5.45 -1.34
CA ALA A 76 -8.96 4.77 -0.29
C ALA A 76 -9.31 5.26 1.11
N ALA A 77 -9.31 6.59 1.33
CA ALA A 77 -9.65 7.15 2.64
C ALA A 77 -11.06 6.77 3.13
N PRO A 78 -12.15 6.96 2.34
CA PRO A 78 -13.48 6.55 2.78
C PRO A 78 -13.61 5.02 2.91
N GLY A 79 -13.00 4.24 2.01
CA GLY A 79 -13.00 2.77 2.09
C GLY A 79 -12.38 2.26 3.38
N SER A 80 -11.16 2.71 3.69
CA SER A 80 -10.46 2.36 4.93
C SER A 80 -11.21 2.83 6.18
N ALA A 81 -11.77 4.04 6.17
CA ALA A 81 -12.49 4.58 7.32
C ALA A 81 -13.74 3.76 7.66
N LEU A 82 -14.38 3.19 6.63
CA LEU A 82 -15.53 2.29 6.76
C LEU A 82 -15.14 0.83 7.03
N GLY A 83 -13.84 0.52 7.16
CA GLY A 83 -13.34 -0.84 7.33
C GLY A 83 -13.54 -1.71 6.08
N ARG A 84 -13.75 -1.10 4.91
CA ARG A 84 -13.99 -1.77 3.63
C ARG A 84 -12.76 -1.66 2.74
N TYR A 85 -11.81 -2.54 2.98
CA TYR A 85 -10.62 -2.71 2.15
C TYR A 85 -10.40 -4.21 1.84
N PRO A 86 -9.91 -4.55 0.64
CA PRO A 86 -9.63 -5.94 0.29
C PRO A 86 -8.31 -6.39 0.92
N GLU A 87 -8.39 -7.13 2.03
CA GLU A 87 -7.21 -7.60 2.78
C GLU A 87 -6.16 -8.23 1.87
N GLY A 88 -4.90 -7.83 2.07
CA GLY A 88 -3.74 -8.34 1.33
C GLY A 88 -3.63 -7.88 -0.12
N ASN A 89 -4.60 -7.13 -0.65
CA ASN A 89 -4.49 -6.54 -1.98
C ASN A 89 -3.24 -5.66 -2.07
N THR A 90 -2.49 -5.79 -3.16
CA THR A 90 -1.20 -5.12 -3.32
C THR A 90 -1.33 -3.64 -3.69
N GLY A 91 -2.52 -3.17 -4.04
CA GLY A 91 -2.80 -1.80 -4.47
C GLY A 91 -2.54 -1.55 -5.95
N ARG A 92 -1.98 -2.53 -6.68
CA ARG A 92 -1.72 -2.45 -8.12
C ARG A 92 -3.00 -2.45 -8.94
N VAL A 93 -2.97 -1.80 -10.09
CA VAL A 93 -4.10 -1.83 -11.02
C VAL A 93 -4.37 -3.24 -11.53
N SER A 94 -3.34 -4.04 -11.77
CA SER A 94 -3.45 -5.43 -12.23
C SER A 94 -4.13 -6.36 -11.22
N ALA A 95 -4.06 -6.07 -9.92
CA ALA A 95 -4.69 -6.87 -8.87
C ALA A 95 -6.22 -6.73 -8.82
N GLY A 96 -6.78 -5.65 -9.42
CA GLY A 96 -8.18 -5.28 -9.25
C GLY A 96 -8.42 -4.48 -7.97
N LEU A 97 -9.51 -3.70 -7.94
CA LEU A 97 -9.78 -2.72 -6.88
C LEU A 97 -10.28 -3.37 -5.58
N MET A 98 -11.04 -4.45 -5.68
CA MET A 98 -11.73 -5.09 -4.54
C MET A 98 -11.40 -6.58 -4.41
N THR A 99 -10.25 -7.00 -4.94
CA THR A 99 -9.80 -8.40 -4.91
C THR A 99 -9.00 -8.67 -3.64
N PRO A 100 -9.48 -9.47 -2.68
CA PRO A 100 -8.66 -9.92 -1.56
C PRO A 100 -7.52 -10.82 -2.06
N MET A 101 -6.38 -10.76 -1.40
CA MET A 101 -5.20 -11.55 -1.76
C MET A 101 -4.51 -12.07 -0.49
N PRO A 102 -3.72 -13.15 -0.57
CA PRO A 102 -2.92 -13.59 0.56
C PRO A 102 -1.91 -12.51 0.99
N VAL A 103 -1.82 -12.24 2.29
CA VAL A 103 -0.74 -11.43 2.87
C VAL A 103 0.55 -12.26 2.85
N PRO A 104 1.70 -11.72 2.40
CA PRO A 104 2.99 -12.41 2.48
C PRO A 104 3.28 -12.89 3.91
N GLY A 105 3.71 -14.13 4.07
CA GLY A 105 3.80 -14.78 5.39
C GLY A 105 4.75 -14.08 6.37
N ASP A 106 5.86 -13.53 5.87
CA ASP A 106 6.79 -12.71 6.65
C ASP A 106 6.13 -11.41 7.12
N LEU A 107 5.39 -10.73 6.24
CA LEU A 107 4.67 -9.50 6.58
C LEU A 107 3.54 -9.75 7.57
N ALA A 108 2.80 -10.86 7.41
CA ALA A 108 1.73 -11.25 8.33
C ALA A 108 2.29 -11.52 9.74
N ALA A 109 3.45 -12.17 9.83
CA ALA A 109 4.12 -12.42 11.11
C ALA A 109 4.54 -11.10 11.79
N GLU A 110 5.08 -10.14 11.03
CA GLU A 110 5.43 -8.81 11.57
C GLU A 110 4.18 -8.03 12.04
N ILE A 111 3.07 -8.07 11.29
CA ILE A 111 1.81 -7.42 11.68
C ILE A 111 1.23 -8.06 12.94
N ALA A 112 1.27 -9.38 13.06
CA ALA A 112 0.74 -10.09 14.23
C ALA A 112 1.56 -9.87 15.50
N ALA A 113 2.84 -9.51 15.37
CA ALA A 113 3.74 -9.22 16.47
C ALA A 113 3.75 -7.74 16.91
N ALA A 114 3.02 -6.87 16.19
CA ALA A 114 3.02 -5.41 16.34
C ALA A 114 1.80 -4.88 17.10
#